data_AF-A0A5A8DIL5-F1
#
_entry.id   AF-A0A5A8DIL5-F1
#
_cell.length_a   1.000
_cell.length_b   1.000
_cell.length_c   1.000
_cell.angle_alpha   90.00
_cell.angle_beta   90.00
_cell.angle_gamma   90.00
#
_symmetry.space_group_name_H-M   'P 1'
#
loop_
_entity.id
_entity.type
_entity.pdbx_description
1 polymer ?
#
loop_
_entity_poly.entity_id
_entity_poly.type
_entity_poly.pdbx_seq_one_letter_code
_entity_poly.pdbx_strand_id
1 'polypeptide(L)'
;MVETDDEAAAVEAVSALGLRFTEKDGETALHRLARERPEVLRSPRVFRAVHHLLAELELSLPARRFVHALFEGVPMDEAAWAGLEAARGDSELMGE
;
A
#
# COMPACT_ATOMS: atom_id res chain seq x y z
N MET A 1 -17.01 5.51 3.98
CA MET A 1 -15.95 6.42 3.48
C MET A 1 -14.65 6.33 4.29
N VAL A 2 -14.59 5.65 5.44
CA VAL A 2 -13.38 5.59 6.29
C VAL A 2 -12.28 4.66 5.73
N GLU A 3 -12.62 3.61 4.98
CA GLU A 3 -11.63 2.69 4.38
C GLU A 3 -10.65 3.39 3.44
N THR A 4 -11.12 4.37 2.67
CA THR A 4 -10.30 5.08 1.67
C THR A 4 -9.25 6.01 2.27
N ASP A 5 -9.50 6.60 3.44
CA ASP A 5 -8.55 7.52 4.09
C ASP A 5 -7.37 6.75 4.71
N ASP A 6 -7.64 5.61 5.35
CA ASP A 6 -6.59 4.76 5.94
C ASP A 6 -5.70 4.12 4.85
N GLU A 7 -6.30 3.70 3.73
CA GLU A 7 -5.56 3.18 2.57
C GLU A 7 -4.64 4.26 1.96
N ALA A 8 -5.13 5.50 1.82
CA ALA A 8 -4.33 6.61 1.33
C ALA A 8 -3.17 6.94 2.28
N ALA A 9 -3.41 6.92 3.60
CA ALA A 9 -2.37 7.15 4.60
C ALA A 9 -1.25 6.08 4.55
N ALA A 10 -1.58 4.82 4.27
CA ALA A 10 -0.59 3.75 4.08
C ALA A 10 0.33 4.01 2.89
N VAL A 11 -0.25 4.42 1.76
CA VAL A 11 0.47 4.74 0.51
C VAL A 11 1.35 5.97 0.68
N GLU A 12 0.86 7.00 1.37
CA GLU A 12 1.61 8.21 1.71
C GLU A 12 2.80 7.89 2.62
N ALA A 13 2.60 7.07 3.65
CA ALA A 13 3.66 6.67 4.57
C ALA A 13 4.77 5.87 3.87
N VAL A 14 4.44 5.01 2.90
CA VAL A 14 5.44 4.33 2.06
C VAL A 14 6.17 5.32 1.15
N SER A 15 5.48 6.29 0.57
CA SER A 15 6.10 7.33 -0.25
C SER A 15 7.09 8.17 0.56
N ALA A 16 6.78 8.45 1.82
CA ALA A 16 7.67 9.16 2.74
C ALA A 16 8.96 8.40 3.07
N LEU A 17 9.00 7.07 2.91
CA LEU A 17 10.25 6.28 3.03
C LEU A 17 11.23 6.56 1.89
N GLY A 18 10.73 6.94 0.70
CA GLY A 18 11.56 7.31 -0.45
C GLY A 18 12.26 8.65 -0.31
N LEU A 19 11.86 9.45 0.69
CA LEU A 19 12.41 10.77 0.95
C LEU A 19 13.34 10.69 2.17
N ARG A 20 14.65 10.91 1.95
CA ARG A 20 15.71 10.75 2.97
C ARG A 20 15.49 11.52 4.28
N PHE A 21 14.70 12.60 4.27
CA PHE A 21 14.42 13.44 5.44
C PHE A 21 13.14 13.04 6.19
N THR A 22 12.31 12.14 5.64
CA THR A 22 11.08 11.66 6.28
C THR A 22 11.06 10.14 6.49
N GLU A 23 12.17 9.44 6.23
CA GLU A 23 12.25 7.96 6.34
C GLU A 23 11.81 7.46 7.73
N LYS A 24 12.29 8.08 8.81
CA LYS A 24 11.92 7.71 10.18
C LYS A 24 10.44 7.97 10.50
N ASP A 25 9.88 9.04 9.94
CA ASP A 25 8.47 9.40 10.14
C ASP A 25 7.56 8.43 9.39
N GLY A 26 7.95 8.03 8.17
CA GLY A 26 7.28 6.99 7.38
C GLY A 26 7.30 5.63 8.07
N GLU A 27 8.45 5.20 8.62
CA GLU A 27 8.55 3.94 9.38
C GLU A 27 7.63 3.97 10.61
N THR A 28 7.63 5.09 11.34
CA THR A 28 6.80 5.25 12.54
C THR A 28 5.31 5.21 12.20
N ALA A 29 4.91 5.88 11.11
CA ALA A 29 3.53 5.87 10.63
C ALA A 29 3.09 4.47 10.22
N LEU A 30 3.92 3.72 9.48
CA LEU A 30 3.64 2.35 9.07
C LEU A 30 3.56 1.40 10.27
N HIS A 31 4.44 1.55 11.27
CA HIS A 31 4.36 0.78 12.50
C HIS A 31 3.09 1.07 13.31
N ARG A 32 2.64 2.32 13.36
CA ARG A 32 1.38 2.69 14.00
C ARG A 32 0.21 2.04 13.27
N LEU A 33 0.17 2.17 11.94
CA LEU A 33 -0.88 1.60 11.10
C LEU A 33 -0.94 0.07 11.24
N ALA A 34 0.21 -0.61 11.26
CA ALA A 34 0.27 -2.06 11.47
C ALA A 34 -0.31 -2.51 12.82
N ARG A 35 -0.25 -1.66 13.85
CA ARG A 35 -0.80 -1.96 15.18
C ARG A 35 -2.27 -1.62 15.32
N GLU A 36 -2.68 -0.49 14.75
CA GLU A 36 -4.03 0.06 14.94
C GLU A 36 -5.02 -0.45 13.88
N ARG A 37 -4.54 -0.69 12.65
CA ARG A 37 -5.34 -1.03 11.46
C ARG A 37 -4.63 -2.07 10.58
N PRO A 38 -4.27 -3.27 11.11
CA PRO A 38 -3.55 -4.29 10.35
C PRO A 38 -4.29 -4.77 9.08
N GLU A 39 -5.61 -4.63 9.03
CA GLU A 39 -6.44 -4.94 7.86
C GLU A 39 -6.08 -4.11 6.62
N VAL A 40 -5.62 -2.87 6.81
CA VAL A 40 -5.22 -1.97 5.72
C VAL A 40 -3.96 -2.49 5.01
N LEU A 41 -3.00 -3.02 5.78
CA LEU A 41 -1.78 -3.64 5.25
C LEU A 41 -2.03 -5.03 4.66
N ARG A 42 -3.25 -5.58 4.82
CA ARG A 42 -3.71 -6.80 4.13
C ARG A 42 -4.57 -6.49 2.91
N SER A 43 -4.87 -5.22 2.64
CA SER A 43 -5.66 -4.82 1.48
C SER A 43 -4.88 -5.08 0.18
N PRO A 44 -5.41 -5.88 -0.76
CA PRO A 44 -4.81 -6.06 -2.07
C PRO A 44 -4.66 -4.73 -2.84
N ARG A 45 -5.54 -3.74 -2.59
CA ARG A 45 -5.44 -2.39 -3.17
C ARG A 45 -4.17 -1.68 -2.73
N VAL A 46 -3.98 -1.60 -1.42
CA VAL A 46 -2.81 -0.94 -0.81
C VAL A 46 -1.54 -1.66 -1.24
N PHE A 47 -1.53 -2.99 -1.17
CA PHE A 47 -0.37 -3.77 -1.61
C PHE A 47 0.00 -3.49 -3.08
N ARG A 48 -0.98 -3.45 -3.99
CA ARG A 48 -0.75 -3.13 -5.40
C ARG A 48 -0.19 -1.71 -5.57
N ALA A 49 -0.79 -0.71 -4.92
CA ALA A 49 -0.34 0.68 -4.99
C ALA A 49 1.10 0.84 -4.47
N VAL A 50 1.38 0.23 -3.31
CA VAL A 50 2.71 0.19 -2.70
C VAL A 50 3.71 -0.53 -3.61
N HIS A 51 3.34 -1.66 -4.21
CA HIS A 51 4.22 -2.39 -5.11
C HIS A 51 4.61 -1.57 -6.34
N HIS A 52 3.67 -0.80 -6.91
CA HIS A 52 3.98 0.14 -7.99
C HIS A 52 4.93 1.25 -7.52
N LEU A 53 4.67 1.85 -6.35
CA LEU A 53 5.56 2.87 -5.77
C LEU A 53 6.97 2.35 -5.52
N LEU A 54 7.12 1.13 -5.00
CA LEU A 54 8.43 0.52 -4.75
C LEU A 54 9.27 0.35 -6.02
N ALA A 55 8.64 0.23 -7.20
CA ALA A 55 9.34 0.17 -8.49
C ALA A 55 9.91 1.53 -8.90
N GLU A 56 9.32 2.63 -8.45
CA GLU A 56 9.70 4.01 -8.81
C GLU A 56 10.58 4.68 -7.75
N LEU A 57 10.49 4.27 -6.48
CA LEU A 57 11.24 4.86 -5.38
C LEU A 57 12.66 4.28 -5.24
N GLU A 58 13.65 5.16 -5.11
CA GLU A 58 15.02 4.82 -4.70
C GLU A 58 15.09 4.61 -3.18
N LEU A 59 14.73 3.42 -2.73
CA LEU A 59 14.82 3.03 -1.33
C LEU A 59 16.14 2.35 -0.99
N SER A 60 16.57 2.54 0.26
CA SER A 60 17.61 1.70 0.85
C SER A 60 17.13 0.25 0.91
N LEU A 61 18.06 -0.71 0.81
CA LEU A 61 17.72 -2.14 0.93
C LEU A 61 17.00 -2.46 2.27
N PRO A 62 17.40 -1.89 3.43
CA PRO A 62 16.66 -2.05 4.68
C PRO A 62 15.21 -1.57 4.59
N ALA A 63 14.96 -0.36 4.09
CA ALA A 63 13.62 0.20 3.95
C ALA A 63 12.75 -0.64 3.02
N ARG A 64 13.30 -1.10 1.89
CA ARG A 64 12.59 -1.99 0.96
C ARG A 64 12.21 -3.32 1.63
N ARG A 65 13.11 -3.94 2.40
CA ARG A 65 12.81 -5.18 3.16
C ARG A 65 11.76 -4.96 4.23
N PHE A 66 11.80 -3.82 4.92
CA PHE A 66 10.80 -3.44 5.91
C PHE A 66 9.41 -3.36 5.27
N VAL A 67 9.26 -2.63 4.16
CA VAL A 67 7.97 -2.53 3.46
C VAL A 67 7.48 -3.91 3.01
N HIS A 68 8.33 -4.74 2.40
CA HIS A 68 7.91 -6.09 1.99
C HIS A 68 7.42 -6.95 3.17
N ALA A 69 8.07 -6.87 4.34
CA ALA A 69 7.66 -7.61 5.52
C ALA A 69 6.27 -7.18 6.05
N LEU A 70 5.90 -5.91 5.90
CA LEU A 70 4.57 -5.42 6.30
C LEU A 70 3.43 -6.05 5.50
N PHE A 71 3.70 -6.43 4.25
CA PHE A 71 2.70 -6.97 3.33
C PHE A 71 2.81 -8.49 3.10
N GLU A 72 3.64 -9.20 3.88
CA GLU A 72 3.83 -10.66 3.74
C GLU A 72 2.53 -11.45 3.96
N GLY A 73 1.59 -10.89 4.72
CA GLY A 73 0.29 -11.50 5.03
C GLY A 73 -0.88 -11.13 4.10
N VAL A 74 -0.62 -10.46 2.97
CA VAL A 74 -1.69 -10.10 2.02
C VAL A 74 -2.24 -11.37 1.36
N PRO A 75 -3.56 -11.62 1.39
CA PRO A 75 -4.14 -12.78 0.72
C PRO A 75 -3.96 -12.67 -0.79
N MET A 76 -3.32 -13.69 -1.38
CA MET A 76 -3.18 -13.86 -2.84
C MET A 76 -4.35 -14.67 -3.42
N ASP A 77 -5.53 -14.55 -2.81
CA ASP A 77 -6.74 -15.20 -3.30
C ASP A 77 -7.21 -14.52 -4.60
N GLU A 78 -7.33 -15.30 -5.66
CA GLU A 78 -7.76 -14.87 -6.99
C GLU A 78 -9.09 -14.09 -6.95
N ALA A 79 -10.02 -14.42 -6.04
CA ALA A 79 -11.28 -13.69 -5.90
C ALA A 79 -11.09 -12.26 -5.36
N ALA A 80 -10.16 -12.06 -4.43
CA ALA A 80 -9.86 -10.74 -3.86
C ALA A 80 -9.17 -9.82 -4.89
N TRP A 81 -8.41 -10.42 -5.81
CA TRP A 81 -7.73 -9.72 -6.89
C TRP A 81 -8.63 -9.48 -8.11
N ALA A 82 -9.51 -10.43 -8.45
CA ALA A 82 -10.48 -10.29 -9.54
C ALA A 82 -11.46 -9.13 -9.30
N GLY A 83 -11.86 -8.89 -8.04
CA GLY A 83 -12.69 -7.74 -7.67
C GLY A 83 -12.04 -6.38 -7.97
N LEU A 84 -10.71 -6.31 -7.98
CA LEU A 84 -9.97 -5.09 -8.35
C LEU A 84 -9.92 -4.86 -9.85
N GLU A 85 -9.84 -5.93 -10.64
CA GLU A 85 -9.85 -5.85 -12.09
C GLU A 85 -11.25 -5.51 -12.62
N ALA A 86 -12.29 -6.09 -12.02
CA ALA A 86 -13.69 -5.76 -12.35
C ALA A 86 -14.02 -4.27 -12.08
N ALA A 87 -13.58 -3.73 -10.95
CA ALA A 87 -13.77 -2.31 -10.63
C ALA A 87 -13.06 -1.36 -11.61
N ARG A 88 -11.99 -1.82 -12.28
CA ARG A 88 -11.31 -1.06 -13.34
C ARG A 88 -12.09 -1.10 -14.66
N GLY A 89 -12.60 -2.27 -15.04
CA GLY A 89 -13.41 -2.43 -16.25
C GLY A 89 -14.65 -1.54 -16.25
N ASP A 90 -15.31 -1.38 -15.10
CA ASP A 90 -16.48 -0.51 -14.96
C ASP A 90 -16.15 0.99 -15.06
N SER A 91 -14.94 1.41 -14.66
CA SER A 91 -14.47 2.81 -14.79
C SER A 91 -14.03 3.15 -16.22
N GLU A 92 -13.53 2.18 -17.00
CA GLU A 92 -13.24 2.36 -18.43
C GLU A 92 -14.53 2.41 -19.28
N LEU A 93 -15.61 1.75 -18.86
CA LEU A 93 -16.91 1.73 -19.57
C LEU A 93 -17.82 2.96 -19.33
N MET A 94 -17.59 3.74 -18.28
CA MET A 94 -18.33 5.00 -18.02
C MET A 94 -17.58 6.26 -18.49
N GLY A 95 -16.43 6.09 -19.16
CA GLY A 95 -15.53 7.17 -19.59
C GLY A 95 -15.58 7.51 -21.08
N GLU A 96 -16.64 7.14 -21.82
CA GLU A 96 -16.89 7.54 -23.22
C GLU A 96 -18.15 8.41 -23.36
#